data_AF-A0A423NR70-F1
#
_entry.id   AF-A0A423NR70-F1
#
_cell.length_a   1.000
_cell.length_b   1.000
_cell.length_c   1.000
_cell.angle_alpha   90.00
_cell.angle_beta   90.00
_cell.angle_gamma   90.00
#
_symmetry.space_group_name_H-M   'P 1'
#
loop_
_entity.id
_entity.type
_entity.pdbx_description
1 polymer ?
#
loop_
_entity_poly.entity_id
_entity_poly.type
_entity_poly.pdbx_seq_one_letter_code
_entity_poly.pdbx_strand_id
1 'polypeptide(L)' 'MNRQKKLQQLFKEKAKKANAKLAPKKPKYICKADRLKLEAEAEAAQAQAQVENVES' A
#
# COMPACT_ATOMS: atom_id res chain seq x y z
N MET A 1 -4.24 -21.81 32.01
CA MET A 1 -4.42 -22.28 30.62
C MET A 1 -5.57 -23.28 30.61
N ASN A 2 -6.67 -22.91 29.98
CA ASN A 2 -7.91 -23.69 29.93
C ASN A 2 -8.34 -23.72 28.45
N ARG A 3 -8.82 -24.85 27.92
CA ARG A 3 -9.02 -25.07 26.47
C ARG A 3 -9.80 -23.93 25.82
N GLN A 4 -10.83 -23.44 26.52
CA GLN A 4 -11.68 -22.34 26.09
C GLN A 4 -10.90 -21.03 25.88
N LYS A 5 -9.99 -20.67 26.78
CA LYS A 5 -9.16 -19.46 26.64
C LYS A 5 -8.20 -19.57 25.45
N LYS A 6 -7.63 -20.76 25.22
CA LYS A 6 -6.72 -21.01 24.08
C LYS A 6 -7.45 -20.90 22.74
N LEU A 7 -8.66 -21.46 22.65
CA LEU A 7 -9.49 -21.34 21.45
C LEU A 7 -9.89 -19.88 21.19
N GLN A 8 -10.29 -19.14 22.22
CA GLN A 8 -10.62 -17.72 22.08
C GLN A 8 -9.43 -16.88 21.60
N GLN A 9 -8.21 -17.16 22.09
CA GLN A 9 -7.00 -16.50 21.62
C GLN A 9 -6.75 -16.77 20.13
N LEU A 10 -6.78 -18.05 19.73
CA LEU A 10 -6.62 -18.48 18.33
C LEU A 10 -7.65 -17.82 17.39
N PHE A 11 -8.92 -17.77 17.79
CA PHE A 11 -9.96 -17.14 16.96
C PHE A 11 -9.77 -15.63 16.83
N LYS A 12 -9.40 -14.94 17.93
CA LYS A 12 -9.10 -13.51 17.90
C LYS A 12 -7.93 -13.18 16.97
N GLU A 13 -6.85 -13.98 17.02
CA GLU A 13 -5.70 -13.79 16.14
C GLU A 13 -6.04 -14.00 14.67
N LYS A 14 -6.80 -15.06 14.35
CA LYS A 14 -7.26 -15.32 12.98
C LYS A 14 -8.18 -14.20 12.46
N ALA A 15 -9.11 -13.72 13.28
CA ALA A 15 -9.99 -12.62 12.93
C ALA A 15 -9.22 -11.31 12.67
N LYS A 16 -8.24 -10.98 13.52
CA LYS A 16 -7.36 -9.81 13.32
C LYS A 16 -6.59 -9.90 12.00
N LYS A 17 -6.04 -11.08 11.67
CA LYS A 17 -5.32 -11.31 10.40
C LYS A 17 -6.24 -11.19 9.19
N ALA A 18 -7.46 -11.70 9.26
CA ALA A 18 -8.44 -11.57 8.17
C ALA A 18 -8.86 -10.10 7.97
N ASN A 19 -9.16 -9.39 9.05
CA ASN A 19 -9.55 -7.98 9.00
C ASN A 19 -8.43 -7.08 8.49
N ALA A 20 -7.18 -7.35 8.85
CA ALA A 20 -6.03 -6.59 8.33
C ALA A 20 -5.81 -6.79 6.82
N LYS A 21 -6.21 -7.94 6.27
CA LYS A 21 -6.17 -8.22 4.83
C LYS A 21 -7.33 -7.57 4.08
N LEU A 22 -8.52 -7.58 4.67
CA LEU A 22 -9.73 -7.00 4.07
C LEU A 22 -9.77 -5.48 4.20
N ALA A 23 -9.07 -4.91 5.19
CA ALA A 23 -9.07 -3.47 5.41
C ALA A 23 -8.41 -2.72 4.23
N PRO A 24 -9.12 -1.76 3.60
CA PRO A 24 -8.52 -0.91 2.59
C PRO A 24 -7.41 -0.07 3.23
N LYS A 25 -6.19 -0.21 2.73
CA LYS A 25 -5.08 0.67 3.13
C LYS A 25 -5.35 2.06 2.57
N LYS A 26 -5.42 3.06 3.45
CA LYS A 26 -5.49 4.46 3.02
C LYS A 26 -4.26 4.78 2.17
N PRO A 27 -4.39 5.59 1.11
CA PRO A 27 -3.24 6.08 0.37
C PRO A 27 -2.29 6.76 1.34
N LYS A 28 -0.99 6.48 1.17
CA LYS A 28 0.06 7.02 2.03
C LYS A 28 -0.04 8.54 1.98
N TYR A 29 -0.14 9.18 3.14
CA TYR A 29 -0.13 10.63 3.21
C TYR A 29 1.26 11.13 2.82
N ILE A 30 1.31 12.00 1.82
CA ILE A 30 2.52 12.59 1.26
C ILE A 30 2.43 14.09 1.52
N CYS A 31 3.45 14.68 2.14
CA CYS A 31 3.44 16.11 2.42
C CYS A 31 3.59 16.93 1.12
N LYS A 32 3.30 18.23 1.15
CA LYS A 32 3.34 19.09 -0.05
C LYS A 32 4.69 19.03 -0.79
N ALA A 33 5.79 18.97 -0.04
CA ALA A 33 7.13 18.88 -0.61
C ALA A 33 7.40 17.54 -1.31
N ASP A 34 6.92 16.44 -0.73
CA ASP A 34 7.13 15.10 -1.31
C ASP A 34 6.23 14.86 -2.53
N ARG A 35 5.07 15.54 -2.60
CA ARG A 35 4.21 15.49 -3.78
C ARG A 35 4.87 16.15 -4.99
N LEU A 36 5.49 17.32 -4.81
CA LEU A 36 6.22 18.01 -5.88
C LEU A 36 7.39 17.18 -6.41
N LYS A 37 8.09 16.46 -5.53
CA LYS A 37 9.19 15.56 -5.94
C LYS A 37 8.67 14.39 -6.77
N LEU A 38 7.57 13.76 -6.34
CA LEU A 38 6.96 12.66 -7.08
C LEU A 38 6.35 13.09 -8.41
N GLU A 39 5.81 14.30 -8.51
CA GLU A 39 5.32 14.87 -9.78
C GLU A 39 6.48 15.12 -10.75
N ALA A 40 7.60 15.71 -10.28
CA ALA A 40 8.80 15.91 -11.11
C ALA A 40 9.45 14.59 -11.57
N GLU A 41 9.50 13.58 -10.70
CA GLU A 41 9.99 12.23 -11.06
C GLU A 41 9.03 11.53 -12.03
N ALA A 42 7.72 11.70 -11.87
CA ALA A 42 6.73 11.15 -12.79
C ALA A 42 6.76 11.84 -14.16
N GLU A 43 6.94 13.17 -14.22
CA GLU A 43 7.11 13.92 -15.47
C GLU A 43 8.40 13.52 -16.19
N ALA A 44 9.51 13.33 -15.47
CA ALA A 44 10.76 12.84 -16.04
C ALA A 44 10.61 11.42 -16.61
N ALA A 45 9.90 10.52 -15.90
CA ALA A 45 9.64 9.16 -16.37
C ALA A 45 8.67 9.13 -17.57
N GLN A 46 7.65 10.00 -17.59
CA GLN A 46 6.71 10.10 -18.72
C GLN A 46 7.37 10.71 -19.97
N ALA A 47 8.25 11.69 -19.81
CA ALA A 47 9.03 12.25 -20.91
C ALA A 47 9.93 11.18 -21.55
N GLN A 48 10.57 10.33 -20.73
CA GLN A 48 11.39 9.22 -21.23
C GLN A 48 10.56 8.15 -21.96
N ALA A 49 9.37 7.82 -21.45
CA ALA A 49 8.48 6.85 -22.09
C ALA A 49 7.86 7.34 -23.41
N GLN A 50 7.73 8.66 -23.61
CA GLN A 50 7.21 9.23 -24.86
C GLN A 50 8.26 9.28 -25.97
N VAL A 51 9.55 9.42 -25.61
CA VAL A 51 10.64 9.42 -26.60
C VAL A 51 10.81 8.03 -27.24
N GLU A 52 10.63 6.95 -26.47
CA GLU A 52 10.76 5.57 -26.99
C GLU A 52 9.65 5.19 -28.00
N ASN A 53 8.49 5.84 -27.95
CA ASN A 53 7.33 5.52 -28.79
C ASN A 53 7.30 6.27 -30.14
N VAL A 54 8.19 7.23 -30.35
CA VAL A 54 8.31 7.99 -31.61
C VAL A 54 9.35 7.35 -32.54
N GLU A 55 10.13 6.39 -32.05
CA GLU A 55 11.27 5.78 -32.75
C GLU A 55 10.95 4.38 -33.30
N SER A 56 9.68 3.95 -33.28
CA SER A 56 9.14 2.76 -33.96
C SER A 56 8.12 3.15 -35.03
#